data_AF-A0A832GES7-F1
#
_entry.id   AF-A0A832GES7-F1
#
_cell.length_a   1.000
_cell.length_b   1.000
_cell.length_c   1.000
_cell.angle_alpha   90.00
_cell.angle_beta   90.00
_cell.angle_gamma   90.00
#
_symmetry.space_group_name_H-M   'P 1'
#
loop_
_entity.id
_entity.type
_entity.pdbx_description
1 polymer ?
#
loop_
_entity_poly.entity_id
_entity_poly.type
_entity_poly.pdbx_seq_one_letter_code
_entity_poly.pdbx_strand_id
1 'polypeptide(L)'
;MSENPTPSYQARLERLERSLRRQRTATTLLLAAFVIALVAAAAPRGPVESVKASRVAILDKNGAEVAILSGEAGGRLTLLDATGFPLVDLVAAKEGGRVVVLNADGRTVGGLSCTKNAGLVFTTDAEGRPEWTSRRQE
;
A
#
# COMPACT_ATOMS: atom_id res chain seq x y z
N MET A 1 -31.78 -64.84 27.92
CA MET A 1 -31.83 -63.38 28.15
C MET A 1 -30.45 -62.98 28.63
N SER A 2 -29.77 -62.12 27.84
CA SER A 2 -28.49 -61.45 28.15
C SER A 2 -27.25 -62.34 28.38
N GLU A 3 -26.50 -62.60 27.30
CA GLU A 3 -25.07 -62.95 27.38
C GLU A 3 -24.28 -61.69 27.74
N ASN A 4 -23.59 -61.73 28.87
CA ASN A 4 -22.82 -60.63 29.43
C ASN A 4 -21.54 -60.43 28.59
N PRO A 5 -21.25 -59.23 28.04
CA PRO A 5 -20.06 -59.00 27.25
C PRO A 5 -18.81 -59.15 28.12
N THR A 6 -17.93 -60.06 27.75
CA THR A 6 -16.70 -60.36 28.49
C THR A 6 -15.76 -59.15 28.55
N PRO A 7 -15.06 -58.94 29.68
CA PRO A 7 -14.27 -57.75 29.98
C PRO A 7 -13.13 -57.43 28.97
N SER A 8 -12.77 -58.38 28.11
CA SER A 8 -11.73 -58.22 27.09
C SER A 8 -12.14 -57.30 25.93
N TYR A 9 -13.44 -57.22 25.59
CA TYR A 9 -13.94 -56.37 24.51
C TYR A 9 -14.00 -54.89 24.90
N GLN A 10 -14.44 -54.60 26.13
CA GLN A 10 -14.49 -53.24 26.67
C GLN A 10 -13.08 -52.65 26.82
N ALA A 11 -12.12 -53.43 27.33
CA ALA A 11 -10.73 -53.01 27.45
C ALA A 11 -10.07 -52.71 26.09
N ARG A 12 -10.43 -53.46 25.04
CA ARG A 12 -9.91 -53.22 23.68
C ARG A 12 -10.54 -51.99 23.03
N LEU A 13 -11.83 -51.74 23.28
CA LEU A 13 -12.54 -50.54 22.83
C LEU A 13 -11.95 -49.27 23.44
N GLU A 14 -11.74 -49.22 24.75
CA GLU A 14 -11.13 -48.06 25.40
C GLU A 14 -9.72 -47.75 24.88
N ARG A 15 -8.94 -48.81 24.59
CA ARG A 15 -7.59 -48.68 24.03
C ARG A 15 -7.63 -48.12 22.61
N LEU A 16 -8.58 -48.58 21.79
CA LEU A 16 -8.81 -48.10 20.43
C LEU A 16 -9.31 -46.65 20.40
N GLU A 17 -10.24 -46.27 21.27
CA GLU A 17 -10.74 -44.89 21.35
C GLU A 17 -9.67 -43.89 21.79
N ARG A 18 -8.85 -44.24 22.80
CA ARG A 18 -7.71 -43.40 23.22
C ARG A 18 -6.69 -43.25 22.09
N SER A 19 -6.41 -44.32 21.35
CA SER A 19 -5.51 -44.29 20.19
C SER A 19 -6.07 -43.44 19.05
N LEU A 20 -7.35 -43.62 18.72
CA LEU A 20 -8.03 -42.88 17.65
C LEU A 20 -8.16 -41.39 17.96
N ARG A 21 -8.43 -41.00 19.22
CA ARG A 21 -8.46 -39.58 19.62
C ARG A 21 -7.08 -38.94 19.44
N ARG A 22 -6.00 -39.59 19.91
CA ARG A 22 -4.62 -39.10 19.72
C ARG A 22 -4.24 -39.01 18.25
N GLN A 23 -4.56 -40.03 17.45
CA GLN A 23 -4.29 -40.03 16.02
C GLN A 23 -5.08 -38.94 15.30
N ARG A 24 -6.36 -38.75 15.61
CA ARG A 24 -7.18 -37.67 15.03
C ARG A 24 -6.66 -36.29 15.36
N THR A 25 -6.24 -36.03 16.61
CA THR A 25 -5.63 -34.75 16.98
C THR A 25 -4.28 -34.54 16.28
N ALA A 26 -3.48 -35.60 16.15
CA ALA A 26 -2.20 -35.50 15.46
C ALA A 26 -2.38 -35.22 13.96
N THR A 27 -3.33 -35.90 13.30
CA THR A 27 -3.61 -35.68 11.87
C THR A 27 -4.22 -34.31 11.61
N THR A 28 -5.12 -33.80 12.45
CA THR A 28 -5.64 -32.43 12.29
C THR A 28 -4.56 -31.38 12.49
N LEU A 29 -3.69 -31.53 13.50
CA LEU A 29 -2.57 -30.61 13.69
C LEU A 29 -1.58 -30.66 12.53
N LEU A 30 -1.29 -31.85 12.00
CA LEU A 30 -0.44 -32.01 10.81
C LEU A 30 -1.05 -31.35 9.57
N LEU A 31 -2.35 -31.53 9.32
CA LEU A 31 -3.03 -30.90 8.21
C LEU A 31 -3.05 -29.37 8.37
N ALA A 32 -3.32 -28.85 9.56
CA ALA A 32 -3.27 -27.42 9.83
C ALA A 32 -1.87 -26.84 9.59
N ALA A 33 -0.83 -27.49 10.11
CA ALA A 33 0.56 -27.08 9.88
C ALA A 33 0.94 -27.13 8.40
N PHE A 34 0.48 -28.15 7.67
CA PHE A 34 0.71 -28.27 6.23
C PHE A 34 0.05 -27.15 5.43
N VAL A 35 -1.19 -26.79 5.76
CA VAL A 35 -1.89 -25.65 5.13
C VAL A 35 -1.15 -24.34 5.43
N ILE A 36 -0.72 -24.12 6.68
CA ILE A 36 0.07 -22.93 7.05
C ILE A 36 1.38 -22.86 6.25
N ALA A 37 2.09 -23.99 6.12
CA ALA A 37 3.34 -24.06 5.37
C ALA A 37 3.13 -23.79 3.87
N LEU A 38 2.05 -24.31 3.28
CA LEU A 38 1.69 -24.04 1.87
C LEU A 38 1.42 -22.55 1.63
N VAL A 39 0.64 -21.90 2.51
CA VAL A 39 0.35 -20.47 2.40
C VAL A 39 1.63 -19.64 2.53
N ALA A 40 2.47 -19.96 3.52
CA ALA A 40 3.73 -19.26 3.71
C ALA A 40 4.69 -19.44 2.52
N ALA A 41 4.72 -20.63 1.91
CA ALA A 41 5.54 -20.92 0.74
C ALA A 41 5.06 -20.22 -0.54
N ALA A 42 3.75 -20.02 -0.68
CA ALA A 42 3.13 -19.33 -1.82
C ALA A 42 3.16 -17.79 -1.70
N ALA A 43 3.54 -17.24 -0.54
CA ALA A 43 3.68 -15.80 -0.37
C ALA A 43 4.72 -15.24 -1.37
N PRO A 44 4.44 -14.10 -2.02
CA PRO A 44 5.38 -13.48 -2.95
C PRO A 44 6.68 -13.13 -2.21
N ARG A 45 7.75 -13.84 -2.54
CA ARG A 45 9.10 -13.62 -2.04
C ARG A 45 9.92 -13.02 -3.17
N GLY A 46 9.85 -11.71 -3.29
CA GLY A 46 10.61 -10.97 -4.30
C GLY A 46 10.35 -9.48 -4.19
N PRO A 47 11.25 -8.65 -4.75
CA PRO A 47 10.97 -7.24 -4.91
C PRO A 47 9.69 -7.06 -5.73
N VAL A 48 8.80 -6.19 -5.26
CA VAL A 48 7.61 -5.82 -6.03
C VAL A 48 8.09 -4.98 -7.21
N GLU A 49 8.03 -5.53 -8.42
CA GLU A 49 8.47 -4.84 -9.64
C GLU A 49 7.53 -3.69 -10.03
N SER A 50 6.22 -3.88 -9.86
CA SER A 50 5.23 -2.85 -10.17
C SER A 50 4.00 -2.93 -9.26
N VAL A 51 3.45 -1.77 -8.92
CA VAL A 51 2.21 -1.63 -8.16
C VAL A 51 1.18 -0.99 -9.08
N LYS A 52 0.10 -1.73 -9.39
CA LYS A 52 -1.03 -1.21 -10.15
C LYS A 52 -2.09 -0.67 -9.17
N ALA A 53 -2.15 0.65 -9.04
CA ALA A 53 -3.12 1.32 -8.19
C ALA A 53 -3.57 2.64 -8.84
N SER A 54 -4.80 3.06 -8.55
CA SER A 54 -5.28 4.42 -8.89
C SER A 54 -4.67 5.48 -7.97
N ARG A 55 -4.32 5.07 -6.74
CA ARG A 55 -3.77 5.90 -5.68
C ARG A 55 -2.80 5.09 -4.81
N VAL A 56 -1.64 5.67 -4.49
CA VAL A 56 -0.70 5.15 -3.48
C VAL A 56 -0.44 6.27 -2.48
N ALA A 57 -0.63 6.02 -1.20
CA ALA A 57 -0.34 6.97 -0.12
C ALA A 57 0.83 6.45 0.72
N ILE A 58 1.76 7.34 1.06
CA ILE A 58 2.78 7.12 2.08
C ILE A 58 2.24 7.70 3.38
N LEU A 59 2.25 6.90 4.45
CA LEU A 59 1.75 7.28 5.76
C LEU A 59 2.91 7.51 6.74
N ASP A 60 2.72 8.40 7.70
CA ASP A 60 3.58 8.55 8.86
C ASP A 60 3.31 7.45 9.91
N LYS A 61 4.04 7.51 11.04
CA LYS A 61 3.89 6.57 12.16
C LYS A 61 2.51 6.58 12.83
N ASN A 62 1.74 7.65 12.66
CA ASN A 62 0.41 7.82 13.23
C ASN A 62 -0.71 7.48 12.23
N GLY A 63 -0.34 7.12 10.99
CA GLY A 63 -1.28 6.83 9.91
C GLY A 63 -1.73 8.05 9.10
N ALA A 64 -1.12 9.23 9.31
CA ALA A 64 -1.41 10.42 8.53
C ALA A 64 -0.68 10.37 7.17
N GLU A 65 -1.34 10.81 6.10
CA GLU A 65 -0.73 10.84 4.76
C GLU A 65 0.33 11.94 4.67
N VAL A 66 1.51 11.62 4.12
CA VAL A 66 2.62 12.56 3.89
C VAL A 66 2.97 12.72 2.41
N ALA A 67 2.60 11.74 1.59
CA ALA A 67 2.74 11.82 0.14
C ALA A 67 1.67 10.97 -0.56
N ILE A 68 1.21 11.44 -1.70
CA ILE A 68 0.19 10.77 -2.53
C ILE A 68 0.68 10.69 -3.96
N LEU A 69 0.69 9.49 -4.55
CA LEU A 69 0.73 9.29 -6.00
C LEU A 69 -0.68 8.97 -6.51
N SER A 70 -1.11 9.58 -7.60
CA SER A 70 -2.37 9.25 -8.29
C SER A 70 -2.22 9.21 -9.81
N GLY A 71 -3.02 8.36 -10.46
CA GLY A 71 -2.97 8.15 -11.92
C GLY A 71 -4.01 8.90 -12.75
N GLU A 72 -4.91 9.70 -12.14
CA GLU A 72 -5.93 10.44 -12.89
C GLU A 72 -5.30 11.58 -13.71
N ALA A 73 -5.51 11.55 -15.04
CA ALA A 73 -5.10 12.57 -16.01
C ALA A 73 -3.59 12.74 -16.25
N GLY A 74 -2.80 11.69 -15.99
CA GLY A 74 -1.35 11.72 -16.01
C GLY A 74 -0.83 11.76 -14.57
N GLY A 75 0.35 11.16 -14.34
CA GLY A 75 0.82 10.92 -12.98
C GLY A 75 0.89 12.20 -12.15
N ARG A 76 0.33 12.17 -10.95
CA ARG A 76 0.43 13.25 -9.97
C ARG A 76 1.12 12.74 -8.71
N LEU A 77 2.05 13.52 -8.18
CA LEU A 77 2.70 13.32 -6.89
C LEU A 77 2.50 14.57 -6.04
N THR A 78 1.89 14.42 -4.87
CA THR A 78 1.65 15.51 -3.93
C THR A 78 2.33 15.19 -2.60
N LEU A 79 3.11 16.14 -2.07
CA LEU A 79 3.65 16.09 -0.71
C LEU A 79 2.76 16.93 0.21
N LEU A 80 2.46 16.39 1.38
CA LEU A 80 1.56 17.00 2.36
C LEU A 80 2.34 17.45 3.60
N ASP A 81 1.84 18.48 4.27
CA ASP A 81 2.25 18.81 5.63
C ASP A 81 1.57 17.89 6.67
N ALA A 82 1.90 18.10 7.94
CA ALA A 82 1.36 17.32 9.06
C ALA A 82 -0.16 17.47 9.26
N THR A 83 -0.78 18.46 8.63
CA THR A 83 -2.23 18.70 8.66
C THR A 83 -2.95 18.17 7.41
N GLY A 84 -2.21 17.60 6.46
CA GLY A 84 -2.73 17.08 5.20
C GLY A 84 -2.85 18.14 4.10
N PHE A 85 -2.28 19.33 4.28
CA PHE A 85 -2.28 20.37 3.24
C PHE A 85 -1.12 20.18 2.24
N PRO A 86 -1.36 20.33 0.94
CA PRO A 86 -0.31 20.23 -0.07
C PRO A 86 0.78 21.29 0.06
N LEU A 87 2.04 20.87 0.13
CA LEU A 87 3.22 21.76 0.08
C LEU A 87 3.94 21.71 -1.27
N VAL A 88 3.92 20.57 -1.95
CA VAL A 88 4.52 20.40 -3.27
C VAL A 88 3.59 19.56 -4.12
N ASP A 89 3.38 19.99 -5.36
CA ASP A 89 2.54 19.26 -6.30
C ASP A 89 3.22 19.12 -7.66
N LEU A 90 3.37 17.88 -8.10
CA LEU A 90 3.96 17.48 -9.37
C LEU A 90 2.85 16.85 -10.22
N VAL A 91 2.64 17.39 -11.42
CA VAL A 91 1.61 16.92 -12.34
C VAL A 91 2.25 16.66 -13.69
N ALA A 92 2.08 15.44 -14.20
CA ALA A 92 2.30 15.12 -15.60
C ALA A 92 0.97 15.22 -16.35
N ALA A 93 0.96 15.90 -17.48
CA ALA A 93 -0.19 16.02 -18.37
C ALA A 93 0.23 15.64 -19.80
N LYS A 94 -0.75 15.46 -20.68
CA LYS A 94 -0.51 15.04 -22.07
C LYS A 94 0.47 15.93 -22.84
N GLU A 95 0.42 17.24 -22.59
CA GLU A 95 1.17 18.24 -23.36
C GLU A 95 2.22 18.97 -22.53
N GLY A 96 2.55 18.47 -21.34
CA GLY A 96 3.50 19.12 -20.46
C GLY A 96 3.48 18.62 -19.03
N GLY A 97 4.13 19.35 -18.15
CA GLY A 97 4.19 19.02 -16.74
C GLY A 97 4.37 20.27 -15.90
N ARG A 98 4.07 20.13 -14.62
CA ARG A 98 4.20 21.21 -13.65
C ARG A 98 4.73 20.67 -12.33
N VAL A 99 5.61 21.44 -11.71
CA VAL A 99 6.00 21.30 -10.31
C VAL A 99 5.74 22.64 -9.64
N VAL A 100 4.96 22.67 -8.57
CA VAL A 100 4.73 23.89 -7.77
C VAL A 100 5.02 23.64 -6.32
N VAL A 101 5.51 24.68 -5.65
CA VAL A 101 5.62 24.77 -4.19
C VAL A 101 4.54 25.70 -3.69
N LEU A 102 3.84 25.28 -2.65
CA LEU A 102 2.76 26.03 -2.01
C LEU A 102 3.20 26.48 -0.61
N ASN A 103 2.69 27.63 -0.17
CA ASN A 103 2.78 28.04 1.23
C ASN A 103 1.70 27.37 2.09
N ALA A 104 1.70 27.65 3.40
CA ALA A 104 0.73 27.10 4.34
C ALA A 104 -0.73 27.50 4.06
N ASP A 105 -0.96 28.57 3.30
CA ASP A 105 -2.29 29.01 2.87
C ASP A 105 -2.75 28.33 1.56
N GLY A 106 -1.95 27.42 1.01
CA GLY A 106 -2.22 26.76 -0.26
C GLY A 106 -1.99 27.65 -1.48
N ARG A 107 -1.25 28.76 -1.35
CA ARG A 107 -0.87 29.63 -2.47
C ARG A 107 0.46 29.19 -3.06
N THR A 108 0.54 29.15 -4.38
CA THR A 108 1.81 28.93 -5.07
C THR A 108 2.79 30.05 -4.72
N VAL A 109 4.03 29.67 -4.37
CA VAL A 109 5.16 30.60 -4.16
C VAL A 109 6.20 30.51 -5.28
N GLY A 110 6.16 29.43 -6.05
CA GLY A 110 7.00 29.25 -7.23
C GLY A 110 6.84 27.90 -7.86
N GLY A 111 7.45 27.72 -9.02
CA GLY A 111 7.36 26.47 -9.75
C GLY A 111 8.05 26.44 -11.10
N LEU A 112 7.93 25.27 -11.69
CA LEU A 112 8.37 24.91 -13.02
C LEU A 112 7.13 24.47 -13.79
N SER A 113 6.98 24.92 -15.03
CA SER A 113 5.95 24.41 -15.93
C SER A 113 6.51 24.29 -17.33
N CYS A 114 6.08 23.29 -18.06
CA CYS A 114 6.34 23.20 -19.50
C CYS A 114 5.07 22.88 -20.27
N THR A 115 5.09 23.27 -21.54
CA THR A 115 4.17 22.80 -22.56
C THR A 115 4.98 22.04 -23.62
N LYS A 116 4.32 21.59 -24.68
CA LYS A 116 4.97 20.96 -25.84
C LYS A 116 6.12 21.80 -26.42
N ASN A 117 6.03 23.13 -26.35
CA ASN A 117 6.91 24.03 -27.09
C ASN A 117 7.73 24.98 -26.20
N ALA A 118 7.48 25.04 -24.88
CA ALA A 118 8.11 26.03 -24.02
C ALA A 118 8.22 25.56 -22.57
N GLY A 119 9.21 26.12 -21.86
CA GLY A 119 9.37 26.00 -20.42
C GLY A 119 9.23 27.36 -19.73
N LEU A 120 8.82 27.32 -18.46
CA LEU A 120 8.72 28.45 -17.55
C LEU A 120 9.26 28.04 -16.19
N VAL A 121 10.14 28.88 -15.65
CA VAL A 121 10.48 28.89 -14.22
C VAL A 121 9.97 30.20 -13.64
N PHE A 122 9.28 30.14 -12.51
CA PHE A 122 8.69 31.33 -11.92
C PHE A 122 8.68 31.30 -10.38
N THR A 123 8.68 32.49 -9.78
CA THR A 123 8.32 32.74 -8.38
C THR A 123 7.15 33.71 -8.33
N THR A 124 6.42 33.75 -7.22
CA THR A 124 5.28 34.64 -7.03
C THR A 124 5.38 35.43 -5.73
N ASP A 125 4.83 36.65 -5.74
CA ASP A 125 4.66 37.47 -4.54
C ASP A 125 3.55 36.95 -3.62
N ALA A 126 3.30 37.64 -2.51
CA ALA A 126 2.27 37.30 -1.54
C ALA A 126 0.84 37.32 -2.11
N GLU A 127 0.62 38.06 -3.21
CA GLU A 127 -0.65 38.12 -3.94
C GLU A 127 -0.74 37.05 -5.04
N GLY A 128 0.30 36.24 -5.25
CA GLY A 128 0.36 35.19 -6.26
C GLY A 128 0.75 35.69 -7.65
N ARG A 129 1.26 36.92 -7.77
CA ARG A 129 1.69 37.49 -9.06
C ARG A 129 3.15 37.11 -9.34
N PRO A 130 3.52 36.82 -10.60
CA PRO A 130 4.90 36.44 -10.91
C PRO A 130 5.89 37.58 -10.59
N GLU A 131 6.88 37.31 -9.74
CA GLU A 131 7.98 38.26 -9.46
C GLU A 131 9.16 38.07 -10.40
N TRP A 132 9.46 36.82 -10.76
CA TRP A 132 10.51 36.47 -11.70
C TRP A 132 10.03 35.39 -12.65
N THR A 133 10.34 35.55 -13.93
CA THR A 133 10.08 34.54 -14.95
C THR A 133 11.26 34.47 -15.92
N SER A 134 11.86 33.30 -16.08
CA SER A 134 12.75 33.05 -17.23
C SER A 134 12.03 32.22 -18.28
N ARG A 135 11.92 32.78 -19.50
CA ARG A 135 11.53 32.04 -20.70
C ARG A 135 12.64 32.21 -21.72
N ARG A 136 13.19 31.12 -22.24
CA ARG A 136 14.12 31.18 -23.38
C ARG A 136 13.29 31.52 -24.62
N GLN A 137 13.52 32.68 -25.24
CA GLN A 137 13.04 32.92 -26.59
C GLN A 137 14.05 32.28 -27.54
N GLU A 138 13.56 31.42 -28.44
CA GLU A 138 14.32 30.97 -29.63
C GLU A 138 14.36 32.08 -30.68
#